data_AF-B4FIY9-F1
#
_entry.id   AF-B4FIY9-F1
#
_cell.length_a   1.000
_cell.length_b   1.000
_cell.length_c   1.000
_cell.angle_alpha   90.00
_cell.angle_beta   90.00
_cell.angle_gamma   90.00
#
_symmetry.space_group_name_H-M   'P 1'
#
loop_
_entity.id
_entity.type
_entity.pdbx_description
1 polymer ?
#
loop_
_entity_poly.entity_id
_entity_poly.type
_entity_poly.pdbx_seq_one_letter_code
_entity_poly.pdbx_strand_id
1 'polypeptide(L)'
;MSEYKNVVGGRLKLKGKALDVKEGGVKKKKKKHQLEESSQIEHDELHKGGNSGLPADHNNELIEAGKVGDEERNLHPDYDHLTPAERRYIDQKQKIDMQKLAKVANKSHRDRIQDFNQYLANLSEHYDIPKVGPG
;
A
#
# COMPACT_ATOMS: atom_id res chain seq x y z
N MET A 1 29.15 13.23 27.46
CA MET A 1 28.60 14.60 27.32
C MET A 1 27.16 14.45 26.86
N SER A 2 26.17 14.97 27.60
CA SER A 2 24.74 14.70 27.41
C SER A 2 24.19 15.31 26.11
N GLU A 3 23.42 14.53 25.34
CA GLU A 3 22.88 14.85 24.00
C GLU A 3 21.90 16.04 23.96
N TYR A 4 21.37 16.46 25.11
CA TYR A 4 20.31 17.48 25.20
C TYR A 4 20.80 18.88 25.60
N LYS A 5 22.12 19.12 25.71
CA LYS A 5 22.64 20.43 26.17
C LYS A 5 22.39 21.58 25.18
N ASN A 6 22.04 21.27 23.93
CA ASN A 6 21.89 22.26 22.84
C ASN A 6 20.43 22.59 22.49
N VAL A 7 19.45 22.09 23.26
CA VAL A 7 18.04 22.38 22.97
C VAL A 7 17.72 23.81 23.42
N VAL A 8 17.74 24.75 22.47
CA VAL A 8 17.29 26.13 22.68
C VAL A 8 15.76 26.14 22.70
N GLY A 9 15.18 26.19 23.89
CA GLY A 9 13.75 26.46 24.07
C GLY A 9 13.41 27.90 23.70
N GLY A 10 12.47 28.11 22.78
CA GLY A 10 11.98 29.44 22.41
C GLY A 10 11.18 29.44 21.10
N ARG A 11 10.30 30.43 20.93
CA ARG A 11 9.60 30.64 19.64
C ARG A 11 10.61 31.04 18.58
N LEU A 12 10.53 30.43 17.40
CA LEU A 12 11.36 30.81 16.24
C LEU A 12 11.07 32.27 15.85
N LYS A 13 12.12 33.08 15.75
CA LYS A 13 12.07 34.48 15.29
C LYS A 13 12.92 34.60 14.03
N LEU A 14 12.42 35.26 12.99
CA LEU A 14 13.18 35.55 11.77
C LEU A 14 13.75 36.98 11.87
N LYS A 15 15.08 37.11 11.78
CA LYS A 15 15.79 38.41 11.87
C LYS A 15 15.36 39.28 13.07
N GLY A 16 15.18 38.65 14.23
CA GLY A 16 14.79 39.32 15.48
C GLY A 16 13.30 39.71 15.59
N LYS A 17 12.52 39.59 14.50
CA LYS A 17 11.07 39.82 14.53
C LYS A 17 10.33 38.51 14.84
N ALA A 18 9.26 38.61 15.62
CA ALA A 18 8.36 37.48 15.80
C ALA A 18 7.83 37.05 14.43
N LEU A 19 7.78 35.74 14.18
CA LEU A 19 7.08 35.19 13.03
C LEU A 19 5.60 35.56 13.20
N ASP A 20 5.11 36.52 12.41
CA ASP A 20 3.69 36.85 12.27
C ASP A 20 2.98 35.71 11.52
N VAL A 21 3.04 34.51 12.09
CA VAL A 21 2.07 33.49 11.77
C VAL A 21 0.81 33.99 12.44
N LYS A 22 -0.10 34.57 11.63
CA LYS A 22 -1.45 34.90 12.07
C LYS A 22 -1.92 33.73 12.93
N GLU A 23 -2.43 34.04 14.11
CA GLU A 23 -3.01 33.10 15.07
C GLU A 23 -4.29 32.43 14.53
N GLY A 24 -4.36 32.22 13.20
CA GLY A 24 -5.25 31.32 12.51
C GLY A 24 -4.96 29.90 12.94
N GLY A 25 -5.35 29.61 14.18
CA GLY A 25 -5.61 28.25 14.61
C GLY A 25 -6.48 27.62 13.54
N VAL A 26 -5.93 26.57 12.92
CA VAL A 26 -6.67 25.72 12.01
C VAL A 26 -7.90 25.24 12.78
N LYS A 27 -9.06 25.83 12.49
CA LYS A 27 -10.34 25.35 13.00
C LYS A 27 -10.51 23.96 12.41
N LYS A 28 -10.17 22.93 13.19
CA LYS A 28 -10.44 21.54 12.84
C LYS A 28 -11.95 21.40 12.67
N LYS A 29 -12.42 21.31 11.41
CA LYS A 29 -13.78 20.88 11.11
C LYS A 29 -13.90 19.43 11.60
N LYS A 30 -14.74 19.19 12.62
CA LYS A 30 -15.14 17.85 13.02
C LYS A 30 -15.92 17.22 11.84
N LYS A 31 -15.32 16.26 11.14
CA LYS A 31 -16.07 15.38 10.22
C LYS A 31 -16.83 14.38 11.09
N LYS A 32 -18.15 14.33 10.91
CA LYS A 32 -19.03 13.30 11.48
C LYS A 32 -18.73 12.00 10.70
N HIS A 33 -18.28 10.96 11.40
CA HIS A 33 -18.17 9.63 10.80
C HIS A 33 -19.60 9.11 10.57
N GLN A 34 -19.98 8.89 9.32
CA GLN A 34 -21.01 7.89 9.00
C GLN A 34 -20.27 6.60 8.70
N LEU A 35 -20.54 5.59 9.50
CA LEU A 35 -20.10 4.21 9.32
C LEU A 35 -21.10 3.59 8.33
N GLU A 36 -20.71 3.47 7.06
CA GLU A 36 -21.44 2.65 6.10
C GLU A 36 -20.81 1.25 6.16
N GLU A 37 -21.57 0.34 6.76
CA GLU A 37 -21.29 -1.08 6.87
C GLU A 37 -21.79 -1.74 5.58
N SER A 38 -20.90 -1.97 4.63
CA SER A 38 -21.21 -2.70 3.39
C SER A 38 -20.35 -3.96 3.30
N SER A 39 -20.76 -4.97 4.05
CA SER A 39 -20.40 -6.36 3.80
C SER A 39 -21.65 -7.12 3.36
N GLN A 40 -21.90 -7.12 2.05
CA GLN A 40 -22.72 -8.13 1.39
C GLN A 40 -21.87 -8.76 0.30
N ILE A 41 -21.23 -9.86 0.65
CA ILE A 41 -20.69 -10.82 -0.32
C ILE A 41 -21.88 -11.69 -0.68
N GLU A 42 -22.47 -11.43 -1.85
CA GLU A 42 -23.50 -12.28 -2.44
C GLU A 42 -22.90 -13.66 -2.71
N HIS A 43 -23.52 -14.66 -2.09
CA HIS A 43 -23.41 -16.07 -2.41
C HIS A 43 -24.39 -16.31 -3.56
N ASP A 44 -23.90 -16.50 -4.78
CA ASP A 44 -24.76 -16.98 -5.87
C ASP A 44 -24.16 -18.27 -6.45
N GLU A 45 -24.82 -19.37 -6.09
CA GLU A 45 -24.63 -20.69 -6.68
C GLU A 45 -25.34 -20.73 -8.04
N LEU A 46 -24.60 -20.80 -9.14
CA LEU A 46 -25.19 -21.21 -10.41
C LEU A 46 -24.29 -22.20 -11.17
N HIS A 47 -24.77 -23.44 -11.14
CA HIS A 47 -24.90 -24.36 -12.28
C HIS A 47 -23.68 -25.07 -12.88
N LYS A 48 -23.61 -26.37 -12.53
CA LYS A 48 -23.63 -27.54 -13.43
C LYS A 48 -23.02 -27.35 -14.83
N GLY A 49 -21.95 -28.10 -15.08
CA GLY A 49 -21.95 -29.03 -16.22
C GLY A 49 -20.74 -28.95 -17.14
N GLY A 50 -19.94 -30.03 -17.10
CA GLY A 50 -19.55 -30.69 -18.35
C GLY A 50 -18.27 -30.22 -19.06
N ASN A 51 -17.25 -31.07 -18.89
CA ASN A 51 -16.60 -31.77 -20.01
C ASN A 51 -15.37 -31.12 -20.69
N SER A 52 -14.24 -31.78 -20.42
CA SER A 52 -13.15 -32.15 -21.32
C SER A 52 -12.42 -31.08 -22.15
N GLY A 53 -11.15 -30.93 -21.82
CA GLY A 53 -10.06 -31.05 -22.79
C GLY A 53 -9.75 -29.81 -23.62
N LEU A 54 -8.54 -29.27 -23.43
CA LEU A 54 -7.50 -29.04 -24.45
C LEU A 54 -6.50 -27.98 -23.91
N PRO A 55 -5.18 -28.22 -23.97
CA PRO A 55 -4.19 -27.20 -23.65
C PRO A 55 -4.00 -26.32 -24.89
N ALA A 56 -4.42 -25.06 -24.83
CA ALA A 56 -4.14 -24.08 -25.88
C ALA A 56 -2.88 -23.29 -25.50
N ASP A 57 -1.77 -23.72 -26.10
CA ASP A 57 -0.54 -22.97 -26.30
C ASP A 57 -0.87 -21.59 -26.91
N HIS A 58 -0.57 -20.50 -26.19
CA HIS A 58 -0.77 -19.14 -26.71
C HIS A 58 0.54 -18.35 -26.68
N ASN A 59 1.26 -18.55 -27.78
CA ASN A 59 2.12 -17.61 -28.48
C ASN A 59 2.33 -16.25 -27.81
N ASN A 60 3.56 -16.07 -27.35
CA ASN A 60 4.12 -14.85 -26.81
C ASN A 60 4.45 -13.88 -27.95
N GLU A 61 3.44 -13.30 -28.59
CA GLU A 61 3.61 -12.22 -29.59
C GLU A 61 3.60 -10.84 -28.90
N LEU A 62 4.81 -10.33 -28.70
CA LEU A 62 5.23 -8.97 -29.06
C LEU A 62 4.16 -7.85 -28.94
N ILE A 63 4.02 -7.25 -27.76
CA ILE A 63 3.39 -5.94 -27.61
C ILE A 63 4.48 -4.92 -27.27
N GLU A 64 4.70 -3.99 -28.20
CA GLU A 64 5.69 -2.91 -28.16
C GLU A 64 5.71 -2.16 -26.82
N ALA A 65 6.81 -2.29 -26.07
CA ALA A 65 7.11 -1.53 -24.86
C ALA A 65 7.72 -0.14 -25.20
N GLY A 66 7.00 0.68 -25.97
CA GLY A 66 7.57 1.90 -26.56
C GLY A 66 6.93 3.25 -26.20
N LYS A 67 5.71 3.31 -25.64
CA LYS A 67 4.93 4.58 -25.61
C LYS A 67 4.06 4.83 -24.36
N VAL A 68 4.43 4.31 -23.18
CA VAL A 68 3.66 4.51 -21.94
C VAL A 68 4.48 5.31 -20.92
N GLY A 69 5.00 6.46 -21.33
CA GLY A 69 5.91 7.27 -20.50
C GLY A 69 5.33 8.59 -19.98
N ASP A 70 4.25 9.10 -20.59
CA ASP A 70 3.83 10.49 -20.35
C ASP A 70 2.34 10.66 -20.00
N GLU A 71 1.52 9.63 -20.17
CA GLU A 71 0.09 9.72 -19.86
C GLU A 71 -0.20 9.51 -18.36
N GLU A 72 0.70 8.88 -17.60
CA GLU A 72 0.47 8.57 -16.18
C GLU A 72 0.76 9.74 -15.23
N ARG A 73 1.43 10.80 -15.70
CA ARG A 73 1.65 12.04 -14.90
C ARG A 73 0.35 12.79 -14.59
N ASN A 74 -0.75 12.47 -15.27
CA ASN A 74 -2.03 13.18 -15.19
C ASN A 74 -3.03 12.58 -14.17
N LEU A 75 -2.69 11.50 -13.47
CA LEU A 75 -3.63 10.83 -12.54
C LEU A 75 -3.77 11.54 -11.18
N HIS A 76 -2.89 12.47 -10.84
CA HIS A 76 -3.03 13.26 -9.62
C HIS A 76 -3.52 14.67 -9.97
N PRO A 77 -4.81 15.01 -9.77
CA PRO A 77 -5.40 16.27 -10.22
C PRO A 77 -4.73 17.53 -9.65
N ASP A 78 -3.89 17.37 -8.61
CA ASP A 78 -3.13 18.45 -7.98
C ASP A 78 -1.59 18.29 -8.14
N TYR A 79 -1.08 17.51 -9.11
CA TYR A 79 0.38 17.25 -9.24
C TYR A 79 1.22 18.55 -9.25
N ASP A 80 0.66 19.64 -9.76
CA ASP A 80 1.32 20.95 -9.79
C ASP A 80 1.35 21.69 -8.44
N HIS A 81 0.45 21.39 -7.52
CA HIS A 81 0.39 21.97 -6.18
C HIS A 81 1.23 21.21 -5.14
N LEU A 82 1.77 20.05 -5.54
CA LEU A 82 2.59 19.23 -4.66
C LEU A 82 4.00 19.80 -4.47
N THR A 83 4.48 19.66 -3.24
CA THR A 83 5.86 19.95 -2.88
C THR A 83 6.82 19.04 -3.68
N PRO A 84 8.06 19.47 -3.93
CA PRO A 84 9.05 18.64 -4.63
C PRO A 84 9.28 17.27 -3.97
N ALA A 85 9.10 17.17 -2.64
CA ALA A 85 9.21 15.92 -1.90
C ALA A 85 8.04 14.98 -2.18
N GLU A 86 6.81 15.50 -2.22
CA GLU A 86 5.61 14.71 -2.52
C GLU A 86 5.64 14.19 -3.96
N ARG A 87 6.07 15.01 -4.94
CA ARG A 87 6.23 14.57 -6.34
C ARG A 87 7.17 13.37 -6.45
N ARG A 88 8.36 13.45 -5.83
CA ARG A 88 9.31 12.34 -5.78
C ARG A 88 8.73 11.08 -5.14
N TYR A 89 7.94 11.23 -4.07
CA TYR A 89 7.29 10.10 -3.41
C TYR A 89 6.26 9.42 -4.32
N ILE A 90 5.43 10.19 -5.04
CA ILE A 90 4.46 9.64 -5.98
C ILE A 90 5.15 8.87 -7.10
N ASP A 91 6.16 9.47 -7.74
CA ASP A 91 6.90 8.82 -8.83
C ASP A 91 7.56 7.51 -8.34
N GLN A 92 8.14 7.53 -7.14
CA GLN A 92 8.72 6.34 -6.52
C GLN A 92 7.65 5.28 -6.21
N LYS A 93 6.50 5.70 -5.69
CA LYS A 93 5.39 4.82 -5.35
C LYS A 93 4.83 4.15 -6.61
N GLN A 94 4.62 4.90 -7.69
CA GLN A 94 4.22 4.37 -9.00
C GLN A 94 5.19 3.29 -9.47
N LYS A 95 6.51 3.57 -9.43
CA LYS A 95 7.54 2.58 -9.80
C LYS A 95 7.46 1.30 -8.96
N ILE A 96 7.24 1.41 -7.65
CA ILE A 96 7.10 0.25 -6.76
C ILE A 96 5.80 -0.50 -7.04
N ASP A 97 4.72 0.22 -7.28
CA ASP A 97 3.39 -0.36 -7.51
C ASP A 97 3.34 -1.13 -8.83
N MET A 98 3.98 -0.63 -9.90
CA MET A 98 4.19 -1.39 -11.13
C MET A 98 4.89 -2.74 -10.88
N GLN A 99 5.96 -2.73 -10.07
CA GLN A 99 6.69 -3.96 -9.72
C GLN A 99 5.83 -4.93 -8.88
N LYS A 100 5.01 -4.40 -7.96
CA LYS A 100 4.08 -5.21 -7.17
C LYS A 100 2.96 -5.77 -8.04
N LEU A 101 2.40 -4.98 -8.94
CA LEU A 101 1.33 -5.36 -9.85
C LEU A 101 1.78 -6.54 -10.72
N ALA A 102 2.98 -6.47 -11.31
CA ALA A 102 3.56 -7.57 -12.07
C ALA A 102 3.66 -8.87 -11.26
N LYS A 103 4.12 -8.79 -10.00
CA LYS A 103 4.22 -9.96 -9.11
C LYS A 103 2.87 -10.55 -8.74
N VAL A 104 1.88 -9.69 -8.45
CA VAL A 104 0.52 -10.14 -8.09
C VAL A 104 -0.19 -10.73 -9.32
N ALA A 105 0.01 -10.15 -10.50
CA ALA A 105 -0.55 -10.66 -11.75
C ALA A 105 -0.01 -12.05 -12.13
N ASN A 106 1.25 -12.35 -11.78
CA ASN A 106 1.85 -13.66 -12.04
C ASN A 106 1.20 -14.82 -11.27
N LYS A 107 0.49 -14.57 -10.17
CA LYS A 107 -0.15 -15.62 -9.35
C LYS A 107 -1.66 -15.53 -9.43
N SER A 108 -2.32 -16.65 -9.77
CA SER A 108 -3.77 -16.73 -9.67
C SER A 108 -4.22 -16.56 -8.22
N HIS A 109 -5.48 -16.16 -8.00
CA HIS A 109 -6.04 -16.15 -6.65
C HIS A 109 -5.97 -17.55 -6.01
N ARG A 110 -6.26 -18.60 -6.78
CA ARG A 110 -6.14 -20.00 -6.34
C ARG A 110 -4.73 -20.31 -5.83
N ASP A 111 -3.69 -19.92 -6.57
CA ASP A 111 -2.30 -20.16 -6.18
C ASP A 111 -1.94 -19.38 -4.91
N ARG A 112 -2.42 -18.14 -4.78
CA ARG A 112 -2.25 -17.34 -3.55
C ARG A 112 -2.88 -18.01 -2.33
N ILE A 113 -4.08 -18.58 -2.49
CA ILE A 113 -4.75 -19.34 -1.41
C ILE A 113 -4.01 -20.64 -1.10
N GLN A 114 -3.53 -21.36 -2.12
CA GLN A 114 -2.75 -22.58 -1.94
C GLN A 114 -1.44 -22.30 -1.19
N ASP A 115 -0.68 -21.28 -1.59
CA ASP A 115 0.55 -20.84 -0.91
C ASP A 115 0.27 -20.46 0.56
N PHE A 116 -0.83 -19.75 0.81
CA PHE A 116 -1.23 -19.35 2.15
C PHE A 116 -1.60 -20.55 3.03
N ASN A 117 -2.36 -21.51 2.50
CA ASN A 117 -2.72 -22.73 3.22
C ASN A 117 -1.47 -23.58 3.50
N GLN A 118 -0.55 -23.68 2.54
CA GLN A 118 0.72 -24.38 2.74
C GLN A 118 1.57 -23.70 3.83
N TYR A 119 1.60 -22.36 3.87
CA TYR A 119 2.26 -21.61 4.93
C TYR A 119 1.66 -21.91 6.30
N LEU A 120 0.34 -21.92 6.43
CA LEU A 120 -0.35 -22.25 7.68
C LEU A 120 -0.11 -23.70 8.11
N ALA A 121 -0.10 -24.66 7.18
CA ALA A 121 0.17 -26.06 7.49
C ALA A 121 1.59 -26.29 8.03
N ASN A 122 2.55 -25.44 7.62
CA ASN A 122 3.94 -25.52 8.06
C ASN A 122 4.24 -24.69 9.32
N LEU A 123 3.27 -23.92 9.79
CA LEU A 123 3.42 -23.04 10.93
C LEU A 123 3.36 -23.85 12.23
N SER A 124 4.26 -23.58 13.18
CA SER A 124 4.34 -24.30 14.45
C SER A 124 3.10 -24.10 15.30
N GLU A 125 2.54 -25.19 15.83
CA GLU A 125 1.41 -25.13 16.77
C GLU A 125 1.78 -24.41 18.08
N HIS A 126 3.06 -24.42 18.46
CA HIS A 126 3.55 -23.84 19.71
C HIS A 126 4.64 -22.80 19.44
N TYR A 127 4.49 -21.64 20.09
CA TYR A 127 5.42 -20.51 20.00
C TYR A 127 6.21 -20.26 21.28
N ASP A 128 6.08 -21.17 22.25
CA ASP A 128 6.80 -21.09 23.52
C ASP A 128 7.88 -22.18 23.59
N ILE A 129 8.92 -21.90 24.35
CA ILE A 129 10.00 -22.86 24.57
C ILE A 129 9.45 -23.93 25.52
N PRO A 130 9.57 -25.23 25.19
CA PRO A 130 9.13 -26.27 26.12
C PRO A 130 9.90 -26.13 27.44
N LYS A 131 9.20 -26.32 28.56
CA LYS A 131 9.82 -26.26 29.89
C LYS A 131 10.98 -27.28 29.98
N VAL A 132 12.16 -26.83 30.44
CA VAL A 132 13.30 -27.71 30.70
C VAL A 132 13.41 -27.96 32.21
N GLY A 133 13.08 -29.17 32.66
CA GLY A 133 13.16 -29.57 34.07
C GLY A 133 12.84 -31.06 34.27
N PRO A 134 13.36 -31.70 35.34
CA PRO A 134 13.11 -33.12 35.60
C PRO A 134 11.68 -33.31 36.11
N GLY A 135 10.77 -33.71 35.23
CA GLY A 135 9.43 -34.25 35.56
C GLY A 135 8.48 -33.32 36.28
#